data_AF-A0A4Y8AJN1-F1
#
_entry.id   AF-A0A4Y8AJN1-F1
#
_cell.length_a   1.000
_cell.length_b   1.000
_cell.length_c   1.000
_cell.angle_alpha   90.00
_cell.angle_beta   90.00
_cell.angle_gamma   90.00
#
_symmetry.space_group_name_H-M   'P 1'
#
loop_
_entity.id
_entity.type
_entity.pdbx_description
1 polymer ?
#
loop_
_entity_poly.entity_id
_entity_poly.type
_entity_poly.pdbx_seq_one_letter_code
_entity_poly.pdbx_strand_id
1 'polypeptide(L)' 'MNIQTANTLFDEGIFSAMYKAGFITSKVFTYREIYLWVNAQVQTRGITKNQAVLEAEVKFKKDERTIWRALNCFTE' A
#
# COMPACT_ATOMS: atom_id res chain seq x y z
N MET A 1 -5.15 -9.81 -9.81
CA MET A 1 -3.85 -9.31 -10.31
C MET A 1 -2.76 -9.92 -9.44
N ASN A 2 -1.70 -10.46 -10.04
CA ASN A 2 -0.56 -11.00 -9.31
C ASN A 2 0.16 -9.83 -8.60
N ILE A 3 0.44 -10.00 -7.30
CA ILE A 3 1.14 -9.01 -6.46
C ILE A 3 2.55 -8.73 -6.98
N GLN A 4 3.25 -9.73 -7.53
CA GLN A 4 4.55 -9.53 -8.17
C GLN A 4 4.42 -8.60 -9.38
N THR A 5 3.39 -8.76 -10.20
CA THR A 5 3.13 -7.82 -11.31
C THR A 5 2.90 -6.41 -10.78
N ALA A 6 2.16 -6.25 -9.68
CA ALA A 6 1.95 -4.94 -9.06
C ALA A 6 3.26 -4.30 -8.56
N ASN A 7 4.16 -5.11 -7.97
CA ASN A 7 5.49 -4.67 -7.54
C ASN A 7 6.35 -4.25 -8.74
N THR A 8 6.45 -5.11 -9.76
CA THR A 8 7.22 -4.83 -10.98
C THR A 8 6.72 -3.57 -11.68
N LEU A 9 5.40 -3.43 -11.87
CA LEU A 9 4.81 -2.23 -12.49
C LEU A 9 5.12 -0.96 -11.69
N PHE A 10 5.25 -1.06 -10.36
CA PHE A 10 5.62 0.07 -9.51
C PHE A 10 7.10 0.40 -9.65
N ASP A 11 7.98 -0.60 -9.61
CA ASP A 11 9.43 -0.43 -9.72
C ASP A 11 9.83 0.13 -11.10
N GLU A 12 9.07 -0.23 -12.14
CA GLU A 12 9.20 0.30 -13.51
C GLU A 12 8.54 1.69 -13.68
N GLY A 13 7.88 2.24 -12.65
CA GLY A 13 7.26 3.56 -12.69
C GLY A 13 5.95 3.66 -13.48
N ILE A 14 5.41 2.55 -13.97
CA ILE A 14 4.21 2.51 -14.84
C ILE A 14 2.89 2.21 -14.09
N PHE A 15 2.95 1.87 -12.81
CA PHE A 15 1.78 1.52 -11.99
C PHE A 15 0.66 2.57 -12.03
N SER A 16 1.01 3.85 -11.89
CA SER A 16 0.04 4.95 -11.97
C SER A 16 -0.59 5.09 -13.36
N ALA A 17 0.16 4.82 -14.43
CA ALA A 17 -0.36 4.83 -15.80
C ALA A 17 -1.33 3.66 -16.02
N MET A 18 -1.00 2.46 -15.50
CA MET A 18 -1.87 1.29 -15.57
C MET A 18 -3.15 1.46 -14.76
N TYR A 19 -3.10 2.15 -13.62
CA TYR A 19 -4.31 2.55 -12.89
C TYR A 19 -5.18 3.52 -13.70
N LYS A 20 -4.61 4.58 -14.26
CA LYS A 20 -5.35 5.55 -15.09
C LYS A 20 -5.95 4.92 -16.34
N ALA A 21 -5.28 3.91 -16.91
CA ALA A 21 -5.76 3.15 -18.06
C ALA A 21 -6.79 2.05 -17.70
N GLY A 22 -7.14 1.89 -16.42
CA GLY A 22 -8.16 0.94 -15.97
C GLY A 22 -7.69 -0.51 -15.81
N PHE A 23 -6.40 -0.78 -15.99
CA PHE A 23 -5.83 -2.13 -15.81
C PHE A 23 -5.61 -2.51 -14.34
N ILE A 24 -5.55 -1.52 -13.45
CA ILE A 24 -5.42 -1.72 -12.00
C ILE A 24 -6.70 -1.24 -11.34
N THR A 25 -7.27 -2.05 -10.45
CA THR A 25 -8.46 -1.63 -9.69
C THR A 25 -8.07 -0.63 -8.59
N SER A 26 -9.00 0.27 -8.24
CA SER A 26 -8.79 1.22 -7.16
C SER A 26 -8.43 0.54 -5.84
N LYS A 27 -8.94 -0.67 -5.59
CA LYS A 27 -8.58 -1.46 -4.41
C LYS A 27 -7.07 -1.75 -4.34
N VAL A 28 -6.48 -2.25 -5.43
CA VAL A 28 -5.05 -2.58 -5.45
C VAL A 28 -4.20 -1.32 -5.40
N PHE A 29 -4.64 -0.26 -6.06
CA PHE A 29 -3.97 1.03 -6.00
C PHE A 29 -3.94 1.60 -4.56
N THR A 30 -5.09 1.62 -3.88
CA THR A 30 -5.18 2.05 -2.48
C THR A 30 -4.34 1.18 -1.56
N TYR A 31 -4.33 -0.15 -1.75
CA TYR A 31 -3.50 -1.03 -0.93
C TYR A 31 -2.01 -0.74 -1.12
N ARG A 32 -1.58 -0.44 -2.34
CA ARG A 32 -0.19 -0.04 -2.62
C ARG A 32 0.17 1.27 -1.93
N GLU A 33 -0.74 2.25 -1.97
CA GLU A 33 -0.56 3.53 -1.29
C GLU A 33 -0.42 3.36 0.23
N ILE A 34 -1.28 2.54 0.84
CA ILE A 34 -1.20 2.19 2.27
C ILE A 34 0.15 1.57 2.60
N TYR A 35 0.57 0.57 1.81
CA TYR A 35 1.83 -0.14 2.01
C TYR A 35 3.04 0.80 2.00
N LEU A 36 3.14 1.65 0.99
CA LEU A 36 4.22 2.60 0.85
C LEU A 36 4.21 3.62 1.97
N TRP A 37 3.03 4.12 2.35
CA TRP A 37 2.90 5.11 3.40
C TRP A 37 3.34 4.57 4.76
N VAL A 38 2.87 3.37 5.14
CA VAL A 38 3.26 2.73 6.42
C VAL A 38 4.76 2.48 6.46
N ASN A 39 5.34 1.93 5.39
CA ASN A 39 6.78 1.70 5.33
C ASN A 39 7.58 3.00 5.45
N ALA A 40 7.13 4.07 4.79
CA ALA A 40 7.74 5.39 4.91
C ALA A 40 7.66 5.92 6.35
N GLN A 41 6.54 5.74 7.07
CA GLN A 41 6.45 6.18 8.47
C GLN A 41 7.45 5.44 9.37
N VAL A 42 7.54 4.11 9.22
CA VAL A 42 8.48 3.30 10.01
C VAL A 42 9.92 3.72 9.71
N GLN A 43 10.28 3.90 8.44
CA GLN A 43 11.64 4.25 8.02
C GLN A 43 12.04 5.67 8.40
N THR A 44 11.14 6.65 8.24
CA THR A 44 11.48 8.07 8.42
C THR A 44 11.33 8.54 9.86
N ARG A 45 10.35 8.02 10.60
CA ARG A 45 10.07 8.44 11.98
C ARG A 45 10.54 7.44 13.03
N GLY A 46 10.95 6.23 12.64
CA GLY A 46 11.37 5.18 13.57
C GLY A 46 10.25 4.66 14.48
N ILE A 47 8.99 4.92 14.15
CA ILE A 47 7.85 4.40 14.91
C ILE A 47 7.64 2.91 14.62
N THR A 48 7.02 2.20 15.57
CA THR A 48 6.72 0.78 15.38
C THR A 48 5.70 0.57 14.26
N LYS A 49 5.75 -0.61 13.63
CA LYS A 49 4.78 -1.00 12.58
C LYS A 49 3.34 -0.87 13.07
N ASN A 50 3.06 -1.26 14.32
CA ASN A 50 1.72 -1.15 14.92
C ASN A 50 1.28 0.32 15.08
N GLN A 51 2.17 1.21 15.52
CA GLN A 51 1.86 2.65 15.60
C GLN A 51 1.56 3.22 14.21
N ALA A 52 2.38 2.88 13.21
CA ALA A 52 2.14 3.31 11.84
C ALA A 52 0.82 2.77 11.27
N VAL A 53 0.41 1.55 11.65
CA VAL A 53 -0.90 0.98 11.28
C VAL A 53 -2.05 1.78 11.88
N LEU A 54 -1.99 2.11 13.18
CA LEU A 54 -3.03 2.91 13.85
C LEU A 54 -3.17 4.30 13.22
N GLU A 55 -2.06 4.94 12.86
CA GLU A 55 -2.11 6.22 12.15
C GLU A 55 -2.66 6.09 10.72
N ALA A 56 -2.38 4.97 10.04
CA ALA A 56 -2.89 4.70 8.71
C ALA A 56 -4.42 4.54 8.70
N GLU A 57 -5.02 3.96 9.73
CA GLU A 57 -6.49 3.86 9.86
C GLU A 57 -7.15 5.23 9.76
N VAL A 58 -6.63 6.19 10.53
CA VAL A 58 -7.14 7.57 10.56
C VAL A 58 -6.91 8.25 9.21
N LYS A 59 -5.70 8.12 8.64
CA LYS A 59 -5.33 8.75 7.37
C LYS A 59 -6.18 8.24 6.20
N PHE A 60 -6.34 6.92 6.09
CA PHE A 60 -7.01 6.28 4.96
C PHE A 60 -8.51 6.04 5.20
N LYS A 61 -9.00 6.32 6.41
CA LYS A 61 -10.39 6.06 6.84
C LYS A 61 -10.79 4.60 6.59
N LYS A 62 -9.94 3.67 7.04
CA LYS A 62 -10.11 2.22 6.91
C LYS A 62 -9.95 1.56 8.28
N ASP A 63 -10.56 0.40 8.43
CA ASP A 63 -10.34 -0.44 9.61
C ASP A 63 -8.91 -1.01 9.65
N GLU A 64 -8.42 -1.29 10.86
CA GLU A 64 -7.10 -1.88 11.12
C GLU A 64 -6.84 -3.12 10.25
N ARG A 65 -7.85 -4.00 10.16
CA ARG A 65 -7.77 -5.26 9.40
C ARG A 65 -7.47 -5.01 7.93
N THR A 66 -8.03 -3.95 7.35
CA THR A 66 -7.82 -3.56 5.96
C THR A 66 -6.41 -3.01 5.78
N ILE A 67 -5.89 -2.25 6.75
CA ILE A 67 -4.49 -1.81 6.72
C ILE A 67 -3.56 -3.02 6.76
N TRP A 68 -3.74 -3.95 7.70
CA TRP A 68 -2.92 -5.17 7.77
C TRP A 68 -3.00 -6.01 6.50
N ARG A 69 -4.19 -6.17 5.93
CA ARG A 69 -4.37 -6.85 4.64
C ARG A 69 -3.57 -6.17 3.53
N ALA A 70 -3.61 -4.84 3.44
CA ALA A 70 -2.84 -4.09 2.46
C ALA A 70 -1.33 -4.33 2.64
N LEU A 71 -0.85 -4.39 3.88
CA LEU A 71 0.57 -4.68 4.16
C LEU A 71 0.97 -6.09 3.72
N ASN A 72 0.18 -7.09 4.10
CA ASN A 72 0.49 -8.49 3.79
C ASN A 72 0.43 -8.76 2.28
N CYS A 73 -0.45 -8.05 1.56
CA CYS A 73 -0.55 -8.14 0.11
C CYS A 73 0.71 -7.73 -0.67
N PHE A 74 1.76 -7.18 -0.06
CA PHE A 74 3.00 -6.85 -0.78
C PHE A 74 4.26 -7.35 -0.09
N THR A 75 4.13 -8.09 1.01
CA THR A 75 5.26 -8.71 1.72
C THR A 75 5.32 -10.23 1.59
N GLU A 76 4.18 -10.87 1.32
CA GLU A 76 4.07 -12.30 1.03
C GLU A 76 4.09 -12.54 -0.50
#